data_AF-A0A7X5RM76-F1
#
_entry.id   AF-A0A7X5RM76-F1
#
_cell.length_a   1.000
_cell.length_b   1.000
_cell.length_c   1.000
_cell.angle_alpha   90.00
_cell.angle_beta   90.00
_cell.angle_gamma   90.00
#
_symmetry.space_group_name_H-M   'P 1'
#
loop_
_entity.id
_entity.type
_entity.pdbx_description
1 polymer ?
#
loop_
_entity_poly.entity_id
_entity_poly.type
_entity_poly.pdbx_seq_one_letter_code
_entity_poly.pdbx_strand_id
1 'polypeptide(L)' 'MFSLFKSNPSKKLRRQYDKLLERALHAQRNGDIKTYSMLTAESDALLKQIETIENNQG' A
#
# COMPACT_ATOMS: atom_id res chain seq x y z
N MET A 1 -7.32 19.84 -23.87
CA MET A 1 -6.67 19.58 -22.57
C MET A 1 -7.45 18.49 -21.83
N PHE A 2 -7.19 17.20 -22.09
CA PHE A 2 -7.86 16.08 -21.40
C PHE A 2 -6.91 14.88 -21.29
N SER A 3 -5.99 14.93 -20.33
CA SER A 3 -5.16 13.76 -19.95
C SER A 3 -5.55 13.21 -18.57
N LEU A 4 -6.79 13.46 -18.13
CA LEU A 4 -7.28 13.08 -16.79
C LEU A 4 -7.66 11.59 -16.66
N PHE A 5 -7.46 10.78 -17.70
CA PHE A 5 -7.85 9.35 -17.70
C PHE A 5 -6.69 8.38 -17.93
N LYS A 6 -5.45 8.76 -17.60
CA LYS A 6 -4.46 7.72 -17.26
C LYS A 6 -4.86 7.14 -15.90
N SER A 7 -5.76 6.16 -15.93
CA SER A 7 -6.12 5.36 -14.77
C SER A 7 -4.88 4.58 -14.36
N ASN A 8 -4.04 5.15 -13.50
CA ASN A 8 -2.95 4.41 -12.87
C ASN A 8 -3.56 3.24 -12.11
N PRO A 9 -3.44 2.00 -12.61
CA PRO A 9 -4.10 0.86 -12.00
C PRO A 9 -3.47 0.51 -10.65
N SER A 10 -2.23 0.93 -10.40
CA SER A 10 -1.59 0.87 -9.07
C SER A 10 -2.16 1.88 -8.06
N LYS A 11 -2.88 2.93 -8.49
CA LYS A 11 -3.37 4.01 -7.60
C LYS A 11 -4.31 3.50 -6.51
N LYS A 12 -5.15 2.52 -6.82
CA LYS A 12 -6.07 1.91 -5.84
C LYS A 12 -5.28 1.14 -4.78
N LEU A 13 -4.26 0.41 -5.20
CA LEU A 13 -3.39 -0.37 -4.31
C LEU A 13 -2.54 0.55 -3.43
N ARG A 14 -1.96 1.63 -3.98
CA ARG A 14 -1.23 2.64 -3.20
C ARG A 14 -2.08 3.22 -2.05
N ARG A 15 -3.34 3.54 -2.31
CA ARG A 15 -4.28 3.99 -1.26
C ARG A 15 -4.56 2.93 -0.18
N GLN A 16 -4.50 1.64 -0.53
CA GLN A 16 -4.65 0.56 0.45
C GLN A 16 -3.38 0.38 1.27
N TYR A 17 -2.21 0.44 0.64
CA TYR A 17 -0.90 0.47 1.30
C TYR A 17 -0.83 1.59 2.35
N ASP A 18 -1.19 2.82 1.97
CA ASP A 18 -1.17 3.96 2.90
C ASP A 18 -2.03 3.72 4.15
N LYS A 19 -3.22 3.12 3.96
CA LYS A 19 -4.12 2.78 5.07
C LYS A 19 -3.57 1.68 5.97
N LEU A 20 -2.89 0.68 5.40
CA LEU A 20 -2.26 -0.39 6.17
C LEU A 20 -1.09 0.16 6.99
N LEU A 21 -0.28 1.04 6.41
CA LEU A 21 0.79 1.74 7.12
C LEU A 21 0.25 2.61 8.26
N GLU A 22 -0.80 3.40 8.02
CA GLU A 22 -1.42 4.22 9.06
C GLU A 22 -1.87 3.35 10.25
N ARG A 23 -2.56 2.23 9.97
CA ARG A 23 -2.98 1.27 11.00
C ARG A 23 -1.79 0.61 11.70
N ALA A 24 -0.73 0.29 10.97
CA ALA A 24 0.48 -0.29 11.53
C ALA A 24 1.13 0.70 12.52
N LEU A 25 1.25 1.96 12.15
CA LEU A 25 1.78 3.01 13.02
C LEU A 25 0.91 3.19 14.27
N HIS A 26 -0.42 3.15 14.15
CA HIS A 26 -1.30 3.16 15.31
C HIS A 26 -1.08 1.93 16.21
N ALA A 27 -0.98 0.73 15.65
CA ALA A 27 -0.70 -0.49 16.40
C ALA A 27 0.66 -0.42 17.12
N GLN A 28 1.70 0.07 16.43
CA GLN A 28 3.03 0.28 17.01
C GLN A 28 2.99 1.26 18.18
N ARG A 29 2.31 2.42 18.01
CA ARG A 29 2.18 3.44 19.07
C ARG A 29 1.40 2.93 20.29
N ASN A 30 0.46 2.01 20.08
CA ASN A 30 -0.31 1.39 21.15
C ASN A 30 0.41 0.16 21.76
N GLY A 31 1.59 -0.20 21.26
CA GLY A 31 2.35 -1.36 21.73
C GLY A 31 1.82 -2.71 21.25
N ASP A 32 0.88 -2.75 20.29
CA ASP A 32 0.38 -3.98 19.69
C ASP A 32 1.34 -4.46 18.60
N ILE A 33 2.43 -5.09 19.04
CA ILE A 33 3.50 -5.58 18.17
C ILE A 33 3.00 -6.66 17.21
N LYS A 34 2.07 -7.52 17.66
CA LYS A 34 1.53 -8.59 16.81
C LYS A 34 0.77 -7.99 15.63
N THR A 35 -0.13 -7.06 15.90
CA THR A 35 -0.90 -6.39 14.83
C THR A 35 0.00 -5.54 13.95
N TYR A 36 0.99 -4.84 14.52
CA TYR A 36 2.00 -4.12 13.75
C TYR A 36 2.72 -5.06 12.76
N SER A 37 3.29 -6.17 13.23
CA SER A 37 3.99 -7.13 12.37
C SER A 37 3.11 -7.69 11.27
N MET A 38 1.85 -8.00 11.56
CA MET A 38 0.90 -8.47 10.54
C MET A 38 0.60 -7.40 9.48
N LEU A 39 0.31 -6.16 9.91
CA LEU A 39 -0.02 -5.06 9.01
C LEU A 39 1.18 -4.63 8.15
N THR A 40 2.39 -4.66 8.71
CA THR A 40 3.61 -4.41 7.95
C THR A 40 3.84 -5.49 6.89
N ALA A 41 3.67 -6.77 7.23
CA ALA A 41 3.80 -7.86 6.26
C ALA A 41 2.75 -7.77 5.13
N GLU A 42 1.52 -7.38 5.45
CA GLU A 42 0.47 -7.12 4.46
C GLU A 42 0.82 -5.93 3.56
N SER A 43 1.38 -4.86 4.14
CA SER A 43 1.85 -3.68 3.41
C SER A 43 2.96 -4.05 2.41
N ASP A 44 3.93 -4.87 2.83
CA ASP A 44 5.03 -5.33 1.97
C ASP A 44 4.54 -6.20 0.80
N ALA A 45 3.57 -7.08 1.06
CA ALA A 45 2.94 -7.88 0.02
C ALA A 45 2.19 -7.02 -1.00
N LEU A 46 1.56 -5.93 -0.53
CA LEU A 46 0.83 -4.99 -1.39
C LEU A 46 1.79 -4.12 -2.20
N LEU A 47 2.92 -3.72 -1.62
CA LEU A 47 3.98 -2.99 -2.32
C LEU A 47 4.56 -3.79 -3.49
N LYS A 48 4.85 -5.09 -3.29
CA LYS A 48 5.31 -5.98 -4.37
C LYS A 48 4.31 -6.07 -5.53
N GLN A 49 3.01 -6.06 -5.23
CA GLN A 49 1.97 -6.05 -6.26
C GLN A 49 1.96 -4.71 -7.02
N ILE A 50 2.11 -3.58 -6.31
CA ILE A 50 2.23 -2.25 -6.92
C ILE A 50 3.42 -2.21 -7.88
N GLU A 51 4.60 -2.64 -7.41
CA GLU A 51 5.84 -2.68 -8.22
C GLU A 51 5.67 -3.57 -9.45
N THR A 52 5.04 -4.74 -9.32
CA THR A 52 4.77 -5.63 -10.46
C THR A 52 3.88 -4.96 -11.50
N ILE A 53 2.84 -4.25 -11.06
CA ILE A 53 1.90 -3.56 -11.96
C ILE A 53 2.58 -2.39 -12.66
N GLU A 54 3.41 -1.64 -11.95
CA GLU A 54 4.12 -0.48 -12.49
C GLU A 54 5.23 -0.90 -13.45
N ASN A 55 5.98 -1.97 -13.13
CA ASN A 55 7.00 -2.53 -14.00
C ASN A 55 6.40 -3.13 -15.28
N ASN A 56 5.20 -3.72 -15.22
CA ASN A 56 4.48 -4.22 -16.39
C ASN A 56 3.82 -3.12 -17.25
N GLN A 57 3.91 -1.85 -16.82
CA GLN A 57 3.32 -0.69 -17.51
C GLN A 57 4.34 0.28 -18.10
N GLY A 58 5.63 0.01 -17.92
CA GLY A 58 6.73 0.64 -18.65
C GLY A 58 7.02 -0.08 -19.95
#